data_AF-A0A7K3RTP1-F1
#
_entry.id   AF-A0A7K3RTP1-F1
#
_cell.length_a   1.000
_cell.length_b   1.000
_cell.length_c   1.000
_cell.angle_alpha   90.00
_cell.angle_beta   90.00
_cell.angle_gamma   90.00
#
_symmetry.space_group_name_H-M   'P 1'
#
loop_
_entity.id
_entity.type
_entity.pdbx_description
1 polymer ?
#
loop_
_entity_poly.entity_id
_entity_poly.type
_entity_poly.pdbx_seq_one_letter_code
_entity_poly.pdbx_strand_id
1 'polypeptide(L)' 'MATLPNPLPSLASSGLDLPPGSLVDATLDGPWHEPLLWYADGPAAPRDWPDLRSAGRRLGLLPVL' A
#
# COMPACT_ATOMS: atom_id res chain seq x y z
N MET A 1 5.66 -20.15 -10.04
CA MET A 1 4.72 -19.04 -9.77
C MET A 1 4.39 -19.09 -8.30
N ALA A 2 4.77 -18.06 -7.53
CA ALA A 2 4.44 -17.97 -6.11
C ALA A 2 3.13 -17.17 -6.00
N THR A 3 2.06 -17.80 -5.55
CA THR A 3 0.81 -17.12 -5.22
C THR A 3 0.86 -16.77 -3.73
N LEU A 4 0.73 -15.48 -3.42
CA LEU A 4 0.59 -15.05 -2.03
C LEU A 4 -0.74 -15.59 -1.46
N PRO A 5 -0.73 -16.11 -0.23
CA PRO A 5 -1.92 -16.71 0.39
C PRO A 5 -3.06 -15.70 0.69
N ASN A 6 -2.89 -14.42 0.34
CA ASN A 6 -3.92 -13.39 0.46
C ASN A 6 -3.72 -12.34 -0.64
N PRO A 7 -4.33 -12.50 -1.83
CA PRO A 7 -4.20 -11.51 -2.89
C PRO A 7 -4.80 -10.20 -2.40
N LEU A 8 -3.99 -9.14 -2.42
CA LEU A 8 -4.45 -7.82 -2.03
C LEU A 8 -5.52 -7.35 -3.03
N PRO A 9 -6.73 -6.99 -2.59
CA PRO A 9 -7.67 -6.31 -3.47
C PRO A 9 -6.98 -5.06 -4.01
N SER A 10 -7.28 -4.69 -5.27
CA SER A 10 -6.73 -3.47 -5.88
C SER A 10 -6.79 -2.32 -4.87
N LEU A 11 -5.68 -1.59 -4.69
CA LEU A 11 -5.60 -0.50 -3.70
C LEU A 11 -6.73 0.52 -3.88
N ALA A 12 -7.14 0.79 -5.13
CA ALA A 12 -8.28 1.65 -5.46
C ALA A 12 -9.64 1.13 -4.93
N SER A 13 -9.75 -0.19 -4.71
CA SER A 13 -10.94 -0.88 -4.18
C SER A 13 -10.81 -1.28 -2.70
N SER A 14 -9.70 -0.92 -2.05
CA SER A 14 -9.38 -1.37 -0.69
C SER A 14 -10.23 -0.70 0.40
N GLY A 15 -10.88 0.43 0.09
CA GLY A 15 -11.60 1.24 1.07
C GLY A 15 -10.68 1.94 2.08
N LEU A 16 -9.36 1.95 1.83
CA LEU A 16 -8.41 2.74 2.61
C LEU A 16 -8.54 4.22 2.25
N ASP A 17 -8.54 5.05 3.30
CA ASP A 17 -8.35 6.49 3.15
C ASP A 17 -6.85 6.77 3.04
N LEU A 18 -6.34 6.69 1.81
CA LEU A 18 -4.92 6.92 1.53
C LEU A 18 -4.64 8.42 1.41
N PRO A 19 -3.52 8.91 1.97
CA PRO A 19 -3.11 10.29 1.73
C PRO A 19 -2.77 10.49 0.24
N PRO A 20 -2.79 11.74 -0.26
CA PRO A 20 -2.32 12.06 -1.61
C PRO A 20 -0.96 11.43 -1.88
N GLY A 21 -0.83 10.80 -3.05
CA GLY A 21 0.31 9.97 -3.37
C GLY A 21 0.15 9.21 -4.67
N SER A 22 1.11 8.33 -4.91
CA SER A 22 1.19 7.52 -6.12
C SER A 22 1.39 6.04 -5.79
N LEU A 23 0.83 5.20 -6.65
CA LEU A 23 1.12 3.78 -6.64
C LEU A 23 2.46 3.52 -7.31
N VAL A 24 3.35 2.83 -6.61
CA VAL A 24 4.59 2.29 -7.18
C VAL A 24 4.34 0.82 -7.46
N ASP A 25 4.11 0.53 -8.74
CA ASP A 25 3.90 -0.81 -9.29
C ASP A 25 5.02 -1.22 -10.26
N ALA A 26 5.89 -0.29 -10.66
CA ALA A 26 7.05 -0.57 -11.49
C ALA A 26 8.25 -1.07 -10.66
N THR A 27 8.89 -2.12 -11.17
CA THR A 27 10.18 -2.63 -10.69
C THR A 27 11.25 -2.41 -11.76
N LEU A 28 12.50 -2.79 -11.45
CA LEU A 28 13.60 -2.82 -12.43
C LEU A 28 13.27 -3.68 -13.66
N ASP A 29 12.42 -4.70 -13.51
CA ASP A 29 11.98 -5.60 -14.58
C ASP A 29 10.70 -5.12 -15.29
N GLY A 30 10.22 -3.91 -14.97
CA GLY A 30 8.99 -3.33 -15.50
C GLY A 30 7.80 -3.42 -14.54
N PRO A 31 6.58 -3.12 -15.02
CA PRO A 31 5.36 -3.16 -14.21
C PRO A 31 5.12 -4.54 -13.61
N TRP A 32 4.87 -4.57 -12.31
CA TRP A 32 4.48 -5.77 -11.59
C TRP A 32 2.96 -5.93 -11.62
N HIS A 33 2.49 -7.17 -11.64
CA HIS A 33 1.05 -7.49 -11.71
C HIS A 33 0.31 -7.23 -10.39
N GLU A 34 1.05 -6.90 -9.33
CA GLU A 34 0.51 -6.56 -8.02
C GLU A 34 1.07 -5.21 -7.58
N PRO A 35 0.25 -4.37 -6.92
CA PRO A 35 0.74 -3.12 -6.36
C PRO A 35 1.76 -3.38 -5.26
N LEU A 36 2.95 -2.80 -5.37
CA LEU A 36 4.05 -3.05 -4.44
C LEU A 36 4.04 -2.07 -3.27
N LEU A 37 3.75 -0.80 -3.53
CA LEU A 37 3.83 0.25 -2.52
C LEU A 37 2.94 1.46 -2.85
N TRP A 38 2.26 2.01 -1.85
CA TRP A 38 1.71 3.36 -1.91
C TRP A 38 2.73 4.36 -1.36
N TYR A 39 3.09 5.37 -2.14
CA TYR A 39 4.03 6.42 -1.74
C TYR A 39 3.30 7.75 -1.61
N ALA A 40 3.23 8.29 -0.40
CA ALA A 40 2.57 9.57 -0.14
C ALA A 40 3.42 10.74 -0.66
N ASP A 41 2.76 11.78 -1.17
CA ASP A 41 3.43 13.00 -1.68
C ASP A 41 4.06 13.82 -0.54
N GLY A 42 3.56 13.65 0.67
CA GLY A 42 3.99 14.38 1.86
C GLY A 42 4.57 13.47 2.94
N PRO A 43 5.33 14.05 3.90
CA PRO A 43 5.81 13.31 5.04
C PRO A 43 4.64 12.87 5.94
N ALA A 44 4.77 11.69 6.53
CA ALA A 44 3.81 11.23 7.53
C ALA A 44 3.89 12.10 8.80
N ALA A 45 2.74 12.56 9.28
CA ALA A 45 2.59 13.13 10.59
C ALA A 45 2.64 12.03 11.67
N PRO A 46 2.94 12.38 12.95
CA PRO A 46 3.03 11.39 14.03
C PRO A 46 1.79 10.51 14.21
N ARG A 47 0.60 11.01 13.83
CA ARG A 47 -0.66 10.28 13.97
C ARG A 47 -1.05 9.44 12.74
N ASP A 48 -0.42 9.70 11.59
CA ASP A 48 -0.71 8.95 10.36
C ASP A 48 -0.24 7.49 10.50
N TRP A 49 0.86 7.25 11.23
CA TRP A 49 1.42 5.92 11.43
C TRP A 49 0.47 4.93 12.13
N PRO A 50 -0.06 5.23 13.33
CA PRO A 50 -1.01 4.33 13.99
C PRO A 50 -2.32 4.17 13.21
N ASP A 51 -2.79 5.21 12.53
CA ASP A 51 -4.04 5.18 11.77
C ASP A 51 -3.90 4.28 10.53
N LEU A 52 -2.85 4.45 9.74
CA LEU A 52 -2.54 3.61 8.57
C LEU A 52 -2.26 2.16 8.99
N ARG A 53 -1.55 1.93 10.11
CA ARG A 53 -1.33 0.59 10.64
C ARG A 53 -2.64 -0.10 11.03
N SER A 54 -3.55 0.61 11.67
CA SER A 54 -4.85 0.07 12.09
C SER A 54 -5.72 -0.30 10.89
N ALA A 55 -5.81 0.59 9.91
CA ALA A 55 -6.63 0.40 8.71
C ALA A 55 -6.03 -0.67 7.78
N GLY A 56 -4.72 -0.60 7.50
CA GLY A 56 -4.02 -1.49 6.58
C GLY A 56 -3.90 -2.93 7.07
N ARG A 57 -3.81 -3.17 8.39
CA ARG A 57 -3.62 -4.53 8.94
C ARG A 57 -4.74 -5.50 8.54
N ARG A 58 -5.97 -5.02 8.39
CA ARG A 58 -7.12 -5.85 7.95
C ARG A 58 -6.99 -6.31 6.51
N LEU A 59 -6.20 -5.60 5.71
CA LEU A 59 -5.93 -5.86 4.30
C LEU A 59 -4.56 -6.50 4.08
N GLY A 60 -3.84 -6.84 5.14
CA GLY A 60 -2.46 -7.36 5.05
C GLY A 60 -1.41 -6.31 4.72
N LEU A 61 -1.74 -5.02 4.81
CA LEU A 61 -0.83 -3.91 4.52
C LEU A 61 -0.14 -3.40 5.79
N LEU A 62 1.11 -2.96 5.62
CA LEU A 62 1.95 -2.42 6.69
C LEU A 62 2.57 -1.09 6.24
N PRO A 63 2.52 -0.03 7.08
CA PRO A 63 3.26 1.19 6.79
C PRO A 63 4.77 0.97 6.93
N VAL A 64 5.53 1.56 6.01
CA VAL A 64 7.00 1.50 5.90
C VAL A 64 7.57 2.91 5.79
N LEU A 65 8.70 3.17 6.45
CA LEU A 65 9.48 4.43 6.39
C LEU A 65 10.57 4.34 5.33
#